data_AF-L0FTD6-F1
#
_entry.id   AF-L0FTD6-F1
#
_cell.length_a   1.000
_cell.length_b   1.000
_cell.length_c   1.000
_cell.angle_alpha   90.00
_cell.angle_beta   90.00
_cell.angle_gamma   90.00
#
_symmetry.space_group_name_H-M   'P 1'
#
loop_
_entity.id
_entity.type
_entity.pdbx_description
1 polymer ?
#
loop_
_entity_poly.entity_id
_entity_poly.type
_entity_poly.pdbx_seq_one_letter_code
_entity_poly.pdbx_strand_id
1 'polypeptide(L)' 'MKNSEIQALSESEIIERIAAEQEKLTKLRFAHAISPIENPNRISETRKLIARLKTFLTAKQLAK' A
#
# COMPACT_ATOMS: atom_id res chain seq x y z
N MET A 1 3.45 9.20 -0.27
CA MET A 1 2.09 9.77 -0.20
C MET A 1 1.92 10.48 1.12
N LYS A 2 1.45 11.74 1.06
CA LYS A 2 0.98 12.47 2.24
C LYS A 2 -0.45 12.03 2.57
N ASN A 3 -0.82 12.10 3.85
CA ASN A 3 -2.15 11.66 4.31
C ASN A 3 -3.29 12.42 3.61
N SER A 4 -3.05 13.66 3.20
CA SER A 4 -4.01 14.52 2.48
C SER A 4 -4.41 13.95 1.11
N GLU A 5 -3.46 13.34 0.39
CA GLU A 5 -3.74 12.69 -0.90
C GLU A 5 -4.62 11.45 -0.70
N ILE A 6 -4.43 10.73 0.41
CA ILE A 6 -5.15 9.49 0.72
C ILE A 6 -6.62 9.76 1.09
N GLN A 7 -6.90 10.89 1.74
CA GLN A 7 -8.28 11.27 2.08
C GLN A 7 -9.13 11.63 0.84
N ALA A 8 -8.50 12.20 -0.19
CA ALA A 8 -9.18 12.66 -1.41
C ALA A 8 -9.63 11.52 -2.34
N LEU A 9 -9.07 10.31 -2.21
CA LEU A 9 -9.45 9.16 -3.06
C LEU A 9 -10.82 8.61 -2.70
N SER A 10 -11.55 8.09 -3.69
CA SER A 10 -12.80 7.37 -3.46
C SER A 10 -12.57 5.98 -2.83
N GLU A 11 -13.61 5.37 -2.26
CA GLU A 11 -13.50 4.03 -1.66
C GLU A 11 -13.06 2.98 -2.69
N SER A 12 -13.57 3.06 -3.93
CA SER A 12 -13.20 2.18 -5.04
C SER A 12 -11.74 2.35 -5.44
N GLU A 13 -11.25 3.58 -5.55
CA GLU A 13 -9.84 3.85 -5.87
C GLU A 13 -8.89 3.35 -4.78
N ILE A 14 -9.28 3.45 -3.51
CA ILE A 14 -8.48 2.92 -2.40
C ILE A 14 -8.35 1.40 -2.52
N ILE A 15 -9.43 0.70 -2.87
CA ILE A 15 -9.41 -0.77 -3.06
C ILE A 15 -8.51 -1.17 -4.22
N GLU A 16 -8.63 -0.51 -5.38
CA GLU A 16 -7.79 -0.77 -6.55
C GLU A 16 -6.32 -0.51 -6.25
N ARG A 17 -6.02 0.58 -5.52
CA ARG A 17 -4.64 0.93 -5.12
C ARG A 17 -4.06 -0.09 -4.16
N ILE A 18 -4.85 -0.60 -3.21
CA ILE A 18 -4.44 -1.65 -2.28
C ILE A 18 -4.05 -2.91 -3.05
N ALA A 19 -4.87 -3.34 -4.03
CA ALA A 19 -4.58 -4.51 -4.85
C ALA A 19 -3.28 -4.36 -5.64
N ALA A 20 -3.11 -3.23 -6.33
CA ALA A 20 -1.91 -2.94 -7.10
C ALA A 20 -0.62 -2.92 -6.24
N GLU A 21 -0.68 -2.29 -5.07
CA GLU A 21 0.47 -2.22 -4.16
C GLU A 21 0.77 -3.58 -3.48
N GLN A 22 -0.25 -4.43 -3.27
CA GLN A 22 -0.04 -5.80 -2.80
C GLN A 22 0.66 -6.68 -3.83
N GLU A 23 0.29 -6.58 -5.11
CA GLU A 23 1.02 -7.27 -6.18
C GLU A 23 2.47 -6.77 -6.31
N LYS A 24 2.68 -5.47 -6.14
CA LYS A 24 4.02 -4.89 -6.14
C LYS A 24 4.85 -5.41 -4.98
N LEU A 25 4.25 -5.52 -3.79
CA LEU A 25 4.90 -6.09 -2.62
C LEU A 25 5.29 -7.56 -2.84
N THR A 26 4.41 -8.39 -3.41
CA THR A 26 4.73 -9.80 -3.67
C THR A 26 5.89 -9.92 -4.66
N LYS A 27 5.85 -9.17 -5.76
CA LYS A 27 6.95 -9.11 -6.74
C LYS A 27 8.28 -8.67 -6.10
N LEU A 28 8.25 -7.63 -5.25
CA LEU A 28 9.45 -7.18 -4.52
C LEU A 28 9.97 -8.23 -3.54
N ARG A 29 9.09 -8.97 -2.85
CA ARG A 29 9.51 -10.06 -1.95
C ARG A 29 10.12 -11.22 -2.71
N PHE A 30 9.54 -11.62 -3.83
CA PHE A 30 10.10 -12.65 -4.69
C PHE A 30 11.45 -12.24 -5.26
N ALA A 31 11.56 -11.02 -5.79
CA ALA A 31 12.82 -10.48 -6.28
C ALA A 31 13.90 -10.46 -5.18
N HIS A 32 13.56 -10.03 -3.96
CA HIS A 32 14.49 -10.01 -2.82
C HIS A 32 14.95 -11.40 -2.38
N ALA A 33 14.06 -12.40 -2.47
CA ALA A 33 14.40 -13.78 -2.13
C ALA A 33 15.34 -14.42 -3.16
N ILE A 34 15.26 -14.01 -4.42
CA ILE A 34 16.11 -14.51 -5.51
C ILE A 34 17.45 -13.76 -5.55
N SER A 35 17.42 -12.44 -5.33
CA SER A 35 18.60 -11.58 -5.36
C SER A 35 18.48 -10.46 -4.33
N PRO A 36 19.56 -10.13 -3.58
CA PRO A 36 19.53 -9.00 -2.65
C PRO A 36 19.17 -7.69 -3.38
N ILE A 37 17.95 -7.22 -3.16
CA ILE A 37 17.51 -5.91 -3.65
C ILE A 37 18.40 -4.80 -3.08
N GLU A 38 18.82 -3.87 -3.95
CA GLU A 38 19.65 -2.70 -3.61
C GLU A 38 19.10 -1.86 -2.43
N ASN A 39 17.78 -1.76 -2.32
CA ASN A 39 17.10 -0.98 -1.30
C ASN A 39 15.97 -1.77 -0.60
N PRO A 40 16.28 -2.52 0.49
CA PRO A 40 15.27 -3.26 1.25
C PRO A 40 14.23 -2.33 1.93
N ASN A 41 14.56 -1.04 2.11
CA ASN A 41 13.63 -0.03 2.64
C ASN A 41 12.39 0.15 1.76
N ARG A 42 12.45 -0.13 0.46
CA ARG A 42 11.25 -0.07 -0.41
C ARG A 42 10.18 -1.06 0.03
N ILE A 43 10.56 -2.22 0.56
CA ILE A 43 9.61 -3.22 1.07
C ILE A 43 8.91 -2.70 2.33
N SER A 44 9.64 -2.04 3.23
CA SER A 44 9.07 -1.47 4.45
C SER A 44 8.16 -0.28 4.15
N GLU A 45 8.53 0.58 3.21
CA GLU A 45 7.71 1.70 2.73
C GLU A 45 6.42 1.24 2.09
N THR A 46 6.49 0.26 1.19
CA THR A 46 5.32 -0.31 0.51
C THR A 46 4.36 -0.94 1.52
N ARG A 47 4.87 -1.67 2.53
CA ARG A 47 4.03 -2.18 3.63
C ARG A 47 3.34 -1.07 4.40
N LYS A 48 4.06 0.00 4.76
CA LYS A 48 3.49 1.15 5.49
C LYS A 48 2.40 1.84 4.65
N LEU A 49 2.60 1.94 3.34
CA LEU A 49 1.62 2.52 2.42
C LEU A 49 0.31 1.71 2.39
N ILE A 50 0.42 0.37 2.23
CA ILE A 50 -0.74 -0.54 2.26
C ILE A 50 -1.48 -0.43 3.60
N ALA A 51 -0.74 -0.38 4.72
CA ALA A 51 -1.34 -0.25 6.04
C ALA A 51 -2.16 1.04 6.16
N ARG A 52 -1.60 2.18 5.72
CA ARG A 52 -2.31 3.47 5.71
C ARG A 52 -3.59 3.40 4.86
N LEU A 53 -3.51 2.89 3.64
CA LEU A 53 -4.67 2.75 2.75
C LEU A 53 -5.79 1.91 3.40
N LYS A 54 -5.43 0.80 4.04
CA LYS A 54 -6.40 -0.04 4.78
C LYS A 54 -7.03 0.70 5.95
N THR A 55 -6.25 1.44 6.73
CA THR A 55 -6.78 2.24 7.86
C THR A 55 -7.77 3.30 7.38
N PHE A 56 -7.48 3.98 6.26
CA PHE A 56 -8.41 4.96 5.69
C PHE A 56 -9.70 4.31 5.16
N LEU A 57 -9.60 3.14 4.52
CA LEU A 57 -10.76 2.38 4.09
C LEU A 57 -11.67 2.01 5.28
N THR A 58 -11.08 1.49 6.36
CA THR A 58 -11.86 1.20 7.58
C THR A 58 -12.47 2.44 8.21
N ALA A 59 -11.75 3.58 8.20
CA ALA A 59 -12.26 4.83 8.75
C ALA A 59 -13.45 5.37 7.94
N LYS A 60 -13.42 5.26 6.60
CA LYS A 60 -14.56 5.63 5.74
C LYS A 60 -15.76 4.71 5.96
N GLN A 61 -15.53 3.41 6.08
CA GLN A 61 -16.59 2.44 6.37
C GLN A 61 -17.24 2.66 7.74
N LEU A 62 -16.49 3.09 8.75
CA LEU A 62 -17.00 3.37 10.09
C LEU A 62 -17.76 4.69 10.20
N ALA A 63 -17.46 5.65 9.32
CA ALA A 63 -18.12 6.95 9.26
C ALA A 63 -19.44 6.91 8.47
N LYS A 64 -19.77 5.76 7.87
CA LYS A 64 -21.01 5.48 7.17
C LYS A 64 -22.03 4.86 8.13
#